data_AF-A0A6N7BJE6-F1
#
_entry.id   AF-A0A6N7BJE6-F1
#
_cell.length_a   1.000
_cell.length_b   1.000
_cell.length_c   1.000
_cell.angle_alpha   90.00
_cell.angle_beta   90.00
_cell.angle_gamma   90.00
#
_symmetry.space_group_name_H-M   'P 1'
#
loop_
_entity.id
_entity.type
_entity.pdbx_description
1 polymer ?
#
loop_
_entity_poly.entity_id
_entity_poly.type
_entity_poly.pdbx_seq_one_letter_code
_entity_poly.pdbx_strand_id
1 'polypeptide(L)'
;MENELQCGNCELELTNEDEFCPRCGSLFEESVKCFTHPAADAEGVCVICHYAFCNECGSFVNGTFLCKEHEHYEVLQSLAVVAVCKETYESESLKNSLIENGLHPFLFSGKNSPSVYLPVKNSNAQNALDLAIYGSDEIKILVPFSEVLEAENILNSQEEMPGAD
;
A
#
# COMPACT_ATOMS: atom_id res chain seq x y z
N MET A 1 -17.19 -11.47 -26.17
CA MET A 1 -17.60 -10.63 -25.04
C MET A 1 -16.81 -11.14 -23.87
N GLU A 2 -15.68 -10.50 -23.60
CA GLU A 2 -14.92 -10.76 -22.38
C GLU A 2 -15.74 -10.12 -21.25
N ASN A 3 -16.18 -10.93 -20.28
CA ASN A 3 -16.80 -10.40 -19.07
C ASN A 3 -15.69 -9.71 -18.29
N GLU A 4 -15.68 -8.38 -18.36
CA GLU A 4 -14.89 -7.54 -17.46
C GLU A 4 -15.49 -7.73 -16.06
N LEU A 5 -14.79 -8.46 -15.19
CA LEU A 5 -15.13 -8.53 -13.77
C LEU A 5 -14.65 -7.23 -13.13
N GLN A 6 -15.55 -6.51 -12.48
CA GLN A 6 -15.17 -5.33 -11.70
C GLN A 6 -15.23 -5.64 -10.21
N CYS A 7 -14.23 -5.16 -9.47
CA CYS A 7 -14.24 -5.27 -8.02
C CYS A 7 -15.39 -4.44 -7.44
N GLY A 8 -16.31 -5.07 -6.71
CA GLY A 8 -17.44 -4.38 -6.07
C GLY A 8 -17.04 -3.36 -4.98
N ASN A 9 -15.79 -3.36 -4.53
CA ASN A 9 -15.29 -2.47 -3.47
C ASN A 9 -14.49 -1.27 -4.01
N CYS A 10 -13.63 -1.47 -5.01
CA CYS A 10 -12.74 -0.42 -5.52
C CYS A 10 -12.85 -0.16 -7.03
N GLU A 11 -13.83 -0.80 -7.70
CA GLU A 11 -14.16 -0.66 -9.12
C GLU A 11 -13.01 -0.99 -10.09
N LEU A 12 -11.96 -1.66 -9.60
CA LEU A 12 -10.87 -2.14 -10.45
C LEU A 12 -11.40 -3.18 -11.43
N GLU A 13 -11.03 -3.05 -12.70
CA GLU A 13 -11.21 -4.08 -13.71
C GLU A 13 -10.23 -5.23 -13.45
N LEU A 14 -10.78 -6.43 -13.32
CA LEU A 14 -10.09 -7.66 -12.95
C LEU A 14 -10.10 -8.63 -14.12
N THR A 15 -9.15 -9.54 -14.08
CA THR A 15 -9.17 -10.70 -14.97
C THR A 15 -10.04 -11.81 -14.37
N ASN A 16 -10.57 -12.71 -15.20
CA ASN A 16 -11.42 -13.81 -14.73
C ASN A 16 -10.68 -14.87 -13.90
N GLU A 17 -9.39 -14.68 -13.63
CA GLU A 17 -8.53 -15.63 -12.90
C GLU A 17 -8.19 -15.13 -11.49
N ASP A 18 -8.54 -13.89 -11.14
CA ASP A 18 -8.20 -13.31 -9.83
C ASP A 18 -9.15 -13.83 -8.74
N GLU A 19 -8.61 -14.47 -7.68
CA GLU A 19 -9.39 -14.94 -6.51
C GLU A 19 -9.73 -13.80 -5.53
N PHE A 20 -8.99 -12.69 -5.62
CA PHE A 20 -9.15 -11.49 -4.81
C PHE A 20 -8.74 -10.24 -5.58
N CYS A 21 -9.12 -9.06 -5.10
CA CYS A 21 -8.72 -7.80 -5.71
C CYS A 21 -7.29 -7.43 -5.29
N PRO A 22 -6.32 -7.32 -6.21
CA PRO A 22 -4.94 -6.94 -5.86
C PRO A 22 -4.82 -5.49 -5.39
N ARG A 23 -5.80 -4.62 -5.70
CA ARG A 23 -5.81 -3.21 -5.26
C ARG A 23 -6.34 -3.03 -3.84
N CYS A 24 -7.39 -3.74 -3.46
CA CYS A 24 -8.09 -3.47 -2.20
C CYS A 24 -8.20 -4.67 -1.26
N GLY A 25 -7.80 -5.86 -1.71
CA GLY A 25 -7.83 -7.07 -0.88
C GLY A 25 -9.21 -7.70 -0.71
N SER A 26 -10.25 -7.21 -1.40
CA SER A 26 -11.57 -7.85 -1.34
C SER A 26 -11.52 -9.25 -1.96
N LEU A 27 -12.04 -10.23 -1.24
CA LEU A 27 -12.21 -11.61 -1.71
C LEU A 27 -13.42 -11.71 -2.65
N PHE A 28 -13.34 -12.58 -3.66
CA PHE A 28 -14.49 -12.93 -4.50
C PHE A 28 -15.04 -14.32 -4.19
N GLU A 29 -14.25 -15.14 -3.49
CA GLU A 29 -14.66 -16.46 -3.03
C GLU A 29 -14.95 -16.48 -1.52
N GLU A 30 -16.14 -16.97 -1.16
CA GLU A 30 -16.62 -17.03 0.23
C GLU A 30 -16.01 -18.20 1.05
N SER A 31 -15.21 -19.07 0.42
CA SER A 31 -14.70 -20.30 1.04
C SER A 31 -13.30 -20.16 1.67
N VAL A 32 -12.65 -19.00 1.47
CA VAL A 32 -11.27 -18.76 1.90
C VAL A 32 -11.21 -18.65 3.42
N LYS A 33 -10.24 -19.36 4.02
CA LYS A 33 -10.04 -19.39 5.48
C LYS A 33 -8.96 -18.41 5.91
N CYS A 34 -9.10 -17.90 7.14
CA CYS A 34 -8.08 -17.06 7.74
C CYS A 34 -6.77 -17.85 7.92
N PHE A 35 -5.66 -17.27 7.50
CA PHE A 35 -4.32 -17.84 7.62
C PHE A 35 -3.92 -18.13 9.07
N THR A 36 -4.31 -17.24 10.00
CA THR A 36 -4.04 -17.39 11.44
C THR A 36 -5.09 -18.26 12.15
N HIS A 37 -6.35 -18.18 11.72
CA HIS A 37 -7.47 -18.89 12.33
C HIS A 37 -8.17 -19.78 11.28
N PRO A 38 -7.66 -21.00 11.00
CA PRO A 38 -8.22 -21.87 9.94
C PRO A 38 -9.70 -22.27 10.15
N ALA A 39 -10.23 -22.09 11.36
CA ALA A 39 -11.63 -22.33 11.70
C ALA A 39 -12.56 -21.15 11.34
N ALA A 40 -12.02 -19.96 11.07
CA ALA A 40 -12.76 -18.76 10.73
C ALA A 40 -12.67 -18.47 9.23
N ASP A 41 -13.75 -17.92 8.67
CA ASP A 41 -13.78 -17.43 7.30
C ASP A 41 -12.96 -16.14 7.19
N ALA A 42 -12.27 -15.98 6.06
CA ALA A 42 -11.54 -14.77 5.76
C ALA A 42 -12.50 -13.68 5.26
N GLU A 43 -12.25 -12.45 5.69
CA GLU A 43 -13.00 -11.27 5.29
C GLU A 43 -12.29 -10.51 4.15
N GLY A 44 -10.97 -10.68 4.06
CA GLY A 44 -10.17 -10.08 3.01
C GLY A 44 -8.76 -10.66 2.94
N VAL A 45 -8.04 -10.29 1.88
CA VAL A 45 -6.63 -10.60 1.64
C VAL A 45 -5.81 -9.36 1.97
N CYS A 46 -4.78 -9.51 2.80
CA CYS A 46 -3.85 -8.42 3.02
C CYS A 46 -3.10 -8.15 1.71
N VAL A 47 -3.22 -6.93 1.18
CA VAL A 47 -2.60 -6.58 -0.11
C VAL A 47 -1.07 -6.61 -0.10
N ILE A 48 -0.44 -6.58 1.08
CA ILE A 48 1.02 -6.61 1.23
C ILE A 48 1.56 -8.04 1.27
N CYS A 49 1.03 -8.90 2.14
CA CYS A 49 1.53 -10.28 2.30
C CYS A 49 0.73 -11.33 1.51
N HIS A 50 -0.36 -10.93 0.86
CA HIS A 50 -1.26 -11.78 0.07
C HIS A 50 -1.89 -12.97 0.82
N TYR A 51 -1.87 -12.96 2.16
CA TYR A 51 -2.60 -13.93 2.98
C TYR A 51 -3.99 -13.44 3.32
N ALA A 52 -4.95 -14.37 3.41
CA ALA A 52 -6.32 -14.10 3.77
C ALA A 52 -6.49 -14.07 5.30
N PHE A 53 -7.29 -13.12 5.82
CA PHE A 53 -7.51 -12.95 7.26
C PHE A 53 -8.98 -12.69 7.59
N CYS A 54 -9.41 -13.16 8.76
CA CYS A 54 -10.71 -12.80 9.34
C CYS A 54 -10.69 -11.37 9.91
N ASN A 55 -11.85 -10.84 10.29
CA ASN A 55 -12.02 -9.52 10.92
C ASN A 55 -11.22 -9.32 12.22
N GLU A 56 -10.81 -10.40 12.90
CA GLU A 56 -9.94 -10.31 14.08
C GLU A 56 -8.46 -10.16 13.72
N CYS A 57 -8.05 -10.57 12.53
CA CYS A 57 -6.65 -10.60 12.10
C CYS A 57 -6.31 -9.53 11.06
N GLY A 58 -7.31 -8.90 10.46
CA GLY A 58 -7.16 -7.79 9.53
C GLY A 58 -8.41 -6.94 9.43
N SER A 59 -8.26 -5.77 8.82
CA SER A 59 -9.37 -4.83 8.61
C SER A 59 -9.15 -3.98 7.37
N PHE A 60 -10.24 -3.35 6.89
CA PHE A 60 -10.17 -2.36 5.83
C PHE A 60 -9.71 -1.01 6.38
N VAL A 61 -8.54 -0.56 5.95
CA VAL A 61 -8.00 0.78 6.22
C VAL A 61 -8.05 1.55 4.91
N ASN A 62 -8.81 2.65 4.88
CA ASN A 62 -8.98 3.51 3.69
C ASN A 62 -9.42 2.77 2.42
N GLY A 63 -10.24 1.73 2.57
CA GLY A 63 -10.73 0.91 1.45
C GLY A 63 -9.80 -0.22 1.02
N THR A 64 -8.65 -0.40 1.69
CA THR A 64 -7.67 -1.46 1.43
C THR A 64 -7.59 -2.40 2.63
N PHE A 65 -7.65 -3.71 2.41
CA PHE A 65 -7.56 -4.70 3.47
C PHE A 65 -6.09 -4.95 3.87
N LEU A 66 -5.80 -4.80 5.15
CA LEU A 66 -4.48 -5.02 5.76
C LEU A 66 -4.61 -5.94 6.97
N CYS A 67 -3.66 -6.86 7.14
CA CYS A 67 -3.57 -7.63 8.38
C CYS A 67 -2.98 -6.76 9.50
N LYS A 68 -3.12 -7.21 10.76
CA LYS A 68 -2.58 -6.50 11.94
C LYS A 68 -1.09 -6.20 11.86
N GLU A 69 -0.31 -7.07 11.22
CA GLU A 69 1.12 -6.82 11.05
C GLU A 69 1.38 -5.66 10.10
N HIS A 70 0.52 -5.43 9.10
CA HIS A 70 0.69 -4.40 8.08
C HIS A 70 -0.29 -3.22 8.20
N GLU A 71 -1.15 -3.18 9.21
CA GLU A 71 -2.16 -2.10 9.38
C GLU A 71 -1.53 -0.72 9.64
N HIS A 72 -0.25 -0.71 10.04
CA HIS A 72 0.52 0.50 10.30
C HIS A 72 0.99 1.21 9.02
N TYR A 73 0.92 0.54 7.86
CA TYR A 73 1.33 1.12 6.60
C TYR A 73 0.39 2.23 6.15
N GLU A 74 0.99 3.35 5.76
CA GLU A 74 0.28 4.34 4.97
C GLU A 74 0.18 3.85 3.52
N VAL A 75 -1.05 3.69 3.04
CA VAL A 75 -1.34 3.19 1.70
C VAL A 75 -2.02 4.26 0.84
N LEU A 76 -1.62 4.31 -0.43
CA LEU A 76 -2.20 5.18 -1.44
C LEU A 76 -2.46 4.37 -2.71
N GLN A 77 -3.73 4.15 -3.03
CA GLN A 77 -4.17 3.31 -4.15
C GLN A 77 -3.57 1.89 -4.08
N SER A 78 -2.59 1.59 -4.93
CA SER A 78 -1.92 0.28 -5.03
C SER A 78 -0.47 0.32 -4.51
N LEU A 79 -0.12 1.38 -3.77
CA LEU A 79 1.21 1.65 -3.27
C LEU A 79 1.19 1.79 -1.74
N ALA A 80 2.26 1.39 -1.07
CA ALA A 80 2.48 1.67 0.34
C ALA A 80 3.75 2.49 0.56
N VAL A 81 3.73 3.36 1.57
CA VAL A 81 4.89 4.16 2.00
C VAL A 81 5.84 3.25 2.76
N VAL A 82 7.09 3.15 2.30
CA VAL A 82 8.15 2.34 2.93
C VAL A 82 9.23 3.19 3.60
N ALA A 83 9.35 4.48 3.23
CA ALA A 83 10.23 5.43 3.89
C ALA A 83 9.70 6.85 3.77
N VAL A 84 10.08 7.70 4.73
CA VAL A 84 9.78 9.13 4.73
C VAL A 84 11.07 9.90 4.97
N CYS A 85 11.45 10.74 4.01
CA CYS A 85 12.68 11.51 4.03
C CYS A 85 12.37 13.01 4.16
N LYS A 86 13.32 13.77 4.70
CA LYS A 86 13.22 15.25 4.75
C LYS A 86 14.01 15.91 3.63
N GLU A 87 15.04 15.25 3.14
CA GLU A 87 15.95 15.79 2.15
C GLU A 87 15.83 15.06 0.80
N THR A 88 15.92 15.82 -0.28
CA THR A 88 15.82 15.26 -1.65
C THR A 88 16.95 14.29 -1.95
N TYR A 89 18.17 14.59 -1.50
CA TYR A 89 19.33 13.73 -1.74
C TYR A 89 19.15 12.34 -1.10
N GLU A 90 18.73 12.30 0.16
CA GLU A 90 18.42 11.06 0.88
C GLU A 90 17.32 10.26 0.15
N SER A 91 16.24 10.93 -0.24
CA SER A 91 15.12 10.26 -0.93
C SER A 91 15.51 9.66 -2.28
N GLU A 92 16.34 10.36 -3.07
CA GLU A 92 16.83 9.84 -4.35
C GLU A 92 17.86 8.72 -4.15
N SER A 93 18.67 8.77 -3.10
CA SER A 93 19.61 7.69 -2.75
C SER A 93 18.88 6.39 -2.44
N LEU A 94 17.87 6.43 -1.55
CA LEU A 94 17.08 5.26 -1.19
C LEU A 94 16.29 4.72 -2.39
N LYS A 95 15.67 5.62 -3.17
CA LYS A 95 14.98 5.25 -4.41
C LYS A 95 15.93 4.53 -5.39
N ASN A 96 17.12 5.06 -5.63
CA ASN A 96 18.09 4.42 -6.52
C ASN A 96 18.48 3.04 -6.00
N SER A 97 18.66 2.89 -4.69
CA SER A 97 18.95 1.59 -4.10
C SER A 97 17.82 0.57 -4.32
N LEU A 98 16.57 0.98 -4.14
CA LEU A 98 15.42 0.11 -4.42
C LEU A 98 15.36 -0.29 -5.91
N ILE A 99 15.62 0.67 -6.83
CA ILE A 99 15.69 0.41 -8.28
C ILE A 99 16.81 -0.58 -8.63
N GLU A 100 18.00 -0.42 -8.02
CA GLU A 100 19.14 -1.31 -8.24
C GLU A 100 18.86 -2.76 -7.81
N ASN A 101 17.95 -2.95 -6.86
CA ASN A 101 17.46 -4.26 -6.42
C ASN A 101 16.23 -4.73 -7.22
N GLY A 102 15.84 -4.02 -8.28
CA GLY A 102 14.76 -4.43 -9.18
C GLY A 102 13.35 -4.04 -8.74
N LEU A 103 13.23 -3.16 -7.74
CA LEU A 103 11.94 -2.65 -7.27
C LEU A 103 11.52 -1.39 -8.04
N HIS A 104 10.26 -0.99 -7.88
CA HIS A 104 9.62 0.10 -8.61
C HIS A 104 9.17 1.23 -7.67
N PRO A 105 10.10 1.95 -7.01
CA PRO A 105 9.77 3.02 -6.09
C PRO A 105 9.25 4.29 -6.81
N PHE A 106 8.31 4.95 -6.15
CA PHE A 106 7.78 6.26 -6.53
C PHE A 106 8.07 7.27 -5.41
N LEU A 107 8.62 8.43 -5.78
CA LEU A 107 8.78 9.55 -4.84
C LEU A 107 7.56 10.46 -4.91
N PHE A 108 7.02 10.76 -3.75
CA PHE A 108 5.89 11.66 -3.61
C PHE A 108 6.24 12.77 -2.62
N SER A 109 5.97 14.03 -2.98
CA SER A 109 6.09 15.17 -2.07
C SER A 109 4.94 16.15 -2.27
N GLY A 110 4.35 16.60 -1.16
CA GLY A 110 3.29 17.60 -1.17
C GLY A 110 3.71 18.92 -1.83
N LYS A 111 4.99 19.30 -1.74
CA LYS A 111 5.53 20.57 -2.29
C LYS A 111 5.45 20.71 -3.81
N ASN A 112 5.55 19.59 -4.54
CA ASN A 112 5.62 19.58 -6.01
C ASN A 112 4.33 19.06 -6.65
N SER A 113 3.27 18.90 -5.87
CA SER A 113 1.96 18.53 -6.41
C SER A 113 1.41 19.73 -7.17
N PRO A 114 1.28 19.69 -8.52
CA PRO A 114 0.58 20.75 -9.23
C PRO A 114 -0.79 20.82 -8.59
N SER A 115 -1.17 21.99 -8.08
CA SER A 115 -2.42 22.24 -7.35
C SER A 115 -3.53 21.34 -7.90
N VAL A 116 -3.78 20.21 -7.22
CA VAL A 116 -4.86 19.32 -7.62
C VAL A 116 -6.10 20.13 -7.31
N TYR A 117 -6.74 20.63 -8.37
CA TYR A 117 -8.07 21.21 -8.29
C TYR A 117 -8.99 20.08 -7.83
N LEU A 118 -9.06 19.86 -6.53
CA LEU A 118 -10.10 19.03 -5.94
C LEU A 118 -11.40 19.81 -6.12
N PRO A 119 -12.38 19.32 -6.90
CA PRO A 119 -13.69 19.93 -6.90
C PRO A 119 -14.23 19.84 -5.47
N VAL A 120 -14.32 20.99 -4.81
CA VAL A 120 -14.90 21.15 -3.48
C VAL A 120 -16.35 20.68 -3.56
N LYS A 121 -16.60 19.41 -3.23
CA LYS A 121 -17.91 18.84 -2.89
C LYS A 121 -17.76 17.40 -2.40
N ASN A 122 -17.43 17.27 -1.12
CA ASN A 122 -18.10 16.42 -0.13
C ASN A 122 -17.11 16.03 0.96
N SER A 123 -17.38 16.50 2.18
CA SER A 123 -16.60 16.26 3.38
C SER A 123 -16.71 14.80 3.84
N ASN A 124 -15.90 13.92 3.26
CA ASN A 124 -15.64 12.55 3.76
C ASN A 124 -14.13 12.35 4.00
N ALA A 125 -13.79 11.35 4.83
CA ALA A 125 -12.45 11.04 5.36
C ALA A 125 -11.30 10.96 4.32
N GLN A 126 -11.63 10.68 3.05
CA GLN A 126 -10.70 10.73 1.91
C GLN A 126 -9.94 12.07 1.82
N ASN A 127 -10.62 13.20 2.08
CA ASN A 127 -10.01 14.52 1.99
C ASN A 127 -8.94 14.76 3.06
N ALA A 128 -9.04 14.12 4.23
CA ALA A 128 -8.08 14.32 5.32
C ALA A 128 -6.76 13.58 5.06
N LEU A 129 -6.84 12.39 4.45
CA LEU A 129 -5.67 11.59 4.05
C LEU A 129 -4.95 12.28 2.88
N ASP A 130 -5.71 12.74 1.88
CA ASP A 130 -5.16 13.57 0.82
C ASP A 130 -4.45 14.79 1.42
N LEU A 131 -5.09 15.55 2.30
CA LEU A 131 -4.46 16.72 2.94
C LEU A 131 -3.21 16.38 3.78
N ALA A 132 -3.15 15.22 4.45
CA ALA A 132 -1.98 14.79 5.22
C ALA A 132 -0.81 14.36 4.32
N ILE A 133 -1.12 13.73 3.19
CA ILE A 133 -0.17 13.33 2.15
C ILE A 133 0.36 14.57 1.42
N TYR A 134 -0.53 15.44 0.92
CA TYR A 134 -0.21 16.63 0.12
C TYR A 134 0.28 17.83 0.96
N GLY A 135 0.09 17.84 2.27
CA GLY A 135 0.41 18.98 3.16
C GLY A 135 1.74 18.88 3.92
N SER A 136 2.47 17.77 3.76
CA SER A 136 3.75 17.56 4.47
C SER A 136 4.94 18.07 3.65
N ASP A 137 5.92 18.62 4.37
CA ASP A 137 7.22 19.06 3.81
C ASP A 137 8.16 17.90 3.47
N GLU A 138 7.69 16.68 3.73
CA GLU A 138 8.42 15.42 3.64
C GLU A 138 8.28 14.79 2.25
N ILE A 139 9.22 13.89 1.93
CA ILE A 139 9.26 13.12 0.69
C ILE A 139 8.99 11.67 1.06
N LYS A 140 7.85 11.15 0.64
CA LYS A 140 7.46 9.76 0.86
C LYS A 140 7.98 8.90 -0.28
N ILE A 141 8.58 7.77 0.06
CA ILE A 141 8.97 6.73 -0.88
C ILE A 141 7.90 5.65 -0.83
N LEU A 142 7.25 5.41 -1.96
CA LEU A 142 6.20 4.41 -2.09
C LEU A 142 6.63 3.28 -3.03
N VAL A 143 6.15 2.07 -2.78
CA VAL A 143 6.34 0.92 -3.68
C VAL A 143 5.01 0.19 -3.88
N PRO A 144 4.83 -0.56 -4.99
CA PRO A 144 3.72 -1.50 -5.14
C PRO A 144 3.57 -2.42 -3.93
N PHE A 145 2.34 -2.76 -3.54
CA PHE A 145 2.12 -3.61 -2.36
C PHE A 145 2.89 -4.93 -2.37
N SER A 146 3.03 -5.53 -3.56
CA SER A 146 3.80 -6.76 -3.79
C SER A 146 5.29 -6.64 -3.46
N GLU A 147 5.82 -5.42 -3.39
CA GLU A 147 7.25 -5.13 -3.19
C GLU A 147 7.58 -4.64 -1.78
N VAL A 148 6.57 -4.40 -0.94
CA VAL A 148 6.74 -3.77 0.38
C VAL A 148 7.70 -4.55 1.27
N LEU A 149 7.51 -5.87 1.38
CA LEU A 149 8.35 -6.71 2.23
C LEU A 149 9.80 -6.76 1.75
N GLU A 150 10.02 -6.74 0.44
CA GLU A 150 11.37 -6.71 -0.13
C GLU A 150 12.03 -5.34 0.08
N ALA A 151 11.26 -4.26 -0.10
CA ALA A 151 11.71 -2.90 0.16
C ALA A 151 12.14 -2.71 1.62
N GLU A 152 11.35 -3.18 2.59
CA GLU A 152 11.73 -3.15 4.00
C GLU A 152 13.05 -3.87 4.28
N ASN A 153 13.22 -5.06 3.72
CA ASN A 153 14.45 -5.84 3.92
C ASN A 153 15.68 -5.08 3.39
N ILE A 154 15.57 -4.43 2.23
CA ILE A 154 16.65 -3.63 1.65
C ILE A 154 16.95 -2.41 2.52
N LEU A 155 15.92 -1.67 2.95
CA LEU A 155 16.06 -0.45 3.74
C LEU A 155 16.63 -0.73 5.14
N ASN A 156 16.13 -1.75 5.83
CA ASN A 156 16.62 -2.14 7.15
C ASN A 156 18.08 -2.64 7.10
N SER A 157 18.48 -3.29 6.01
CA SER A 157 19.88 -3.74 5.82
C SER A 157 20.87 -2.58 5.66
N GLN A 158 20.40 -1.37 5.34
CA GLN A 158 21.24 -0.18 5.18
C GLN A 158 21.42 0.62 6.47
N GLU A 159 20.51 0.47 7.44
CA GLU A 159 20.65 1.06 8.77
C GLU A 159 21.75 0.37 9.60
N GLU A 160 22.16 -0.85 9.22
CA GLU A 160 23.25 -1.61 9.86
C GLU A 160 24.67 -1.22 9.41
N MET A 161 24.90 -0.01 8.90
CA MET A 161 26.25 0.56 8.87
C MET A 161 26.49 1.43 10.11
N PRO A 162 26.96 0.86 11.25
CA PRO A 162 27.51 1.69 12.30
C PRO A 162 28.73 2.40 11.71
N GLY A 163 28.79 3.71 11.90
CA GLY A 163 30.05 4.43 11.78
C GLY A 163 31.11 3.69 12.58
N ALA A 164 32.14 3.22 11.89
CA ALA A 164 33.32 2.64 12.50
C ALA A 164 34.54 3.37 11.94
N ASP A 165 34.99 4.31 12.78
CA ASP A 165 36.30 4.97 12.90
C ASP A 165 36.77 5.99 11.84
#